data_AF-A0A553BBF4-F1
#
_entry.id   AF-A0A553BBF4-F1
#
_cell.length_a   1.000
_cell.length_b   1.000
_cell.length_c   1.000
_cell.angle_alpha   90.00
_cell.angle_beta   90.00
_cell.angle_gamma   90.00
#
_symmetry.space_group_name_H-M   'P 1'
#
loop_
_entity.id
_entity.type
_entity.pdbx_description
1 polymer ?
#
loop_
_entity_poly.entity_id
_entity_poly.type
_entity_poly.pdbx_seq_one_letter_code
_entity_poly.pdbx_strand_id
1 'polypeptide(L)'
;MDAVATKKVERVKSFREYAFEKAGLNRGDYLSLKTYLKWIKDGHLVDETYDENEQLLLKQQVKNKISTKEDEKEKLEGEKRTAVEVAKPSIEKKIKELNDEIQQTKIDLAENAVQTGYQSEKYFMYAGLVIVLSFYLLFFYASAIYASFFRNAGSILKYAGDDIALYLDSIFDVKGIFTWSPSLIIVYLGAFLFFAIGLIPHNIEGENKKWNVGLAILGAFIADSLMAYKIDLGIHDLKVMAGVADTDWHFYSSINFYMVLLFGFCAYLVWGYMFEMMLKEKNKKTGDVRAALIIKGLKEEIKGLRVELQALETKIIELETQIKTIFSQLEQLKQDLENSMLKPDALSQNLTSFYMGWRQFLNGTSDLNVEKVRCEETFNDFMQSQFNQTAILN
;
A
#
# COMPACT_ATOMS: atom_id res chain seq x y z
N MET A 1 -30.30 35.46 37.54
CA MET A 1 -31.40 34.87 38.34
C MET A 1 -32.69 35.39 37.74
N ASP A 2 -33.11 34.77 36.65
CA ASP A 2 -34.39 35.13 36.02
C ASP A 2 -35.49 34.33 36.71
N ALA A 3 -36.45 35.06 37.26
CA ALA A 3 -37.63 34.51 37.91
C ALA A 3 -38.40 33.69 36.87
N VAL A 4 -38.35 32.36 37.01
CA VAL A 4 -39.21 31.44 36.28
C VAL A 4 -40.64 31.78 36.67
N ALA A 5 -41.36 32.46 35.78
CA ALA A 5 -42.78 32.66 35.90
C ALA A 5 -43.43 31.27 35.97
N THR A 6 -43.85 30.86 37.17
CA THR A 6 -44.59 29.63 37.39
C THR A 6 -45.87 29.71 36.54
N LYS A 7 -45.89 29.00 35.40
CA LYS A 7 -47.12 28.74 34.64
C LYS A 7 -48.13 28.19 35.65
N LYS A 8 -49.24 28.91 35.87
CA LYS A 8 -50.30 28.49 36.78
C LYS A 8 -50.95 27.24 36.18
N VAL A 9 -50.62 26.07 36.73
CA VAL A 9 -51.19 24.78 36.33
C VAL A 9 -52.56 24.63 37.01
N GLU A 10 -53.61 24.40 36.24
CA GLU A 10 -54.97 24.19 36.76
C GLU A 10 -55.16 22.70 37.04
N ARG A 11 -55.39 22.34 38.32
CA ARG A 11 -55.59 20.96 38.74
C ARG A 11 -57.07 20.59 38.75
N VAL A 12 -57.38 19.43 38.19
CA VAL A 12 -58.74 18.98 38.00
C VAL A 12 -58.96 17.65 38.72
N LYS A 13 -60.03 17.55 39.52
CA LYS A 13 -60.41 16.31 40.20
C LYS A 13 -60.80 15.20 39.24
N SER A 14 -61.52 15.56 38.18
CA SER A 14 -61.99 14.64 37.14
C SER A 14 -62.08 15.38 35.82
N PHE A 15 -61.30 14.93 34.84
CA PHE A 15 -61.36 15.48 33.48
C PHE A 15 -62.75 15.36 32.86
N ARG A 16 -63.50 14.32 33.22
CA ARG A 16 -64.85 14.06 32.70
C ARG A 16 -65.87 15.09 33.23
N GLU A 17 -65.85 15.38 34.52
CA GLU A 17 -66.78 16.35 35.12
C GLU A 17 -66.47 17.77 34.65
N TYR A 18 -65.18 18.11 34.62
CA TYR A 18 -64.71 19.40 34.13
C TYR A 18 -65.04 19.62 32.65
N ALA A 19 -64.88 18.60 31.81
CA ALA A 19 -65.27 18.68 30.41
C ALA A 19 -66.78 18.91 30.24
N PHE A 20 -67.62 18.25 31.04
CA PHE A 20 -69.07 18.43 30.98
C PHE A 20 -69.48 19.88 31.30
N GLU A 21 -68.87 20.48 32.34
CA GLU A 21 -69.12 21.87 32.72
C GLU A 21 -68.64 22.85 31.64
N LYS A 22 -67.41 22.66 31.13
CA LYS A 22 -66.84 23.53 30.08
C LYS A 22 -67.58 23.38 28.75
N ALA A 23 -68.07 22.18 28.42
CA ALA A 23 -68.92 21.98 27.25
C ALA A 23 -70.22 22.79 27.38
N GLY A 24 -70.83 22.84 28.57
CA GLY A 24 -72.00 23.67 28.86
C GLY A 24 -71.74 25.16 28.65
N LEU A 25 -70.65 25.68 29.20
CA LEU A 25 -70.27 27.10 29.08
C LEU A 25 -69.97 27.52 27.64
N ASN A 26 -69.39 26.60 26.84
CA ASN A 26 -69.04 26.86 25.44
C ASN A 26 -70.08 26.32 24.44
N ARG A 27 -71.26 25.91 24.92
CA ARG A 27 -72.36 25.36 24.10
C ARG A 27 -71.94 24.18 23.20
N GLY A 28 -70.93 23.41 23.62
CA GLY A 28 -70.44 22.25 22.89
C GLY A 28 -69.60 22.57 21.64
N ASP A 29 -69.10 23.79 21.48
CA ASP A 29 -68.32 24.23 20.31
C ASP A 29 -67.01 23.43 20.12
N TYR A 30 -66.78 22.96 18.89
CA TYR A 30 -65.61 22.14 18.54
C TYR A 30 -64.28 22.90 18.60
N LEU A 31 -64.25 24.21 18.34
CA LEU A 31 -63.02 25.02 18.45
C LEU A 31 -62.58 25.16 19.91
N SER A 32 -63.55 25.31 20.81
CA SER A 32 -63.34 25.31 22.24
C SER A 32 -62.81 23.96 22.72
N LEU A 33 -63.42 22.85 22.27
CA LEU A 33 -62.92 21.49 22.53
C LEU A 33 -61.45 21.34 22.11
N LYS A 34 -61.09 21.74 20.88
CA LYS A 34 -59.71 21.70 20.38
C LYS A 34 -58.74 22.47 21.26
N THR A 35 -59.18 23.61 21.77
CA THR A 35 -58.37 24.46 22.66
C THR A 35 -58.12 23.77 24.01
N TYR A 36 -59.14 23.15 24.61
CA TYR A 36 -58.98 22.41 25.86
C TYR A 36 -58.14 21.13 25.70
N LEU A 37 -58.29 20.40 24.60
CA LEU A 37 -57.43 19.24 24.29
C LEU A 37 -55.95 19.66 24.18
N LYS A 38 -55.68 20.81 23.57
CA LYS A 38 -54.34 21.39 23.52
C LYS A 38 -53.84 21.78 24.91
N TRP A 39 -54.68 22.36 25.77
CA TRP A 39 -54.29 22.69 27.15
C TRP A 39 -53.97 21.46 28.00
N ILE A 40 -54.67 20.35 27.82
CA ILE A 40 -54.37 19.08 28.49
C ILE A 40 -53.03 18.52 27.99
N LYS A 41 -52.80 18.50 26.67
CA LYS A 41 -51.53 18.09 26.06
C LYS A 41 -50.35 18.93 26.56
N ASP A 42 -50.51 20.25 26.59
CA ASP A 42 -49.46 21.19 26.94
C ASP A 42 -49.22 21.25 28.47
N GLY A 43 -49.91 20.42 29.26
CA GLY A 43 -49.78 20.33 30.71
C GLY A 43 -50.31 21.54 31.47
N HIS A 44 -51.18 22.34 30.84
CA HIS A 44 -51.88 23.46 31.49
C HIS A 44 -53.02 22.98 32.39
N LEU A 45 -53.58 21.80 32.08
CA LEU A 45 -54.61 21.09 32.85
C LEU A 45 -54.09 19.69 33.21
N VAL A 46 -54.00 19.39 34.50
CA VAL A 46 -53.48 18.10 35.01
C VAL A 46 -54.44 17.51 36.04
N ASP A 47 -54.46 16.19 36.19
CA ASP A 47 -55.25 15.53 37.25
C ASP A 47 -54.54 15.58 38.62
N GLU A 48 -55.20 15.06 39.65
CA GLU A 48 -54.62 14.95 40.99
C GLU A 48 -53.50 13.90 41.12
N THR A 49 -53.35 12.98 40.17
CA THR A 49 -52.30 11.94 40.16
C THR A 49 -51.00 12.42 39.52
N TYR A 50 -50.98 13.62 38.95
CA TYR A 50 -49.81 14.25 38.35
C TYR A 50 -48.74 14.65 39.37
N ASP A 51 -47.59 13.96 39.35
CA ASP A 51 -46.40 14.32 40.12
C ASP A 51 -45.47 15.25 39.30
N GLU A 52 -45.48 16.54 39.67
CA GLU A 52 -44.59 17.57 39.10
C GLU A 52 -43.09 17.23 39.27
N ASN A 53 -42.70 16.58 40.37
CA ASN A 53 -41.31 16.27 40.66
C ASN A 53 -40.78 15.12 39.80
N GLU A 54 -41.58 14.07 39.60
CA GLU A 54 -41.24 12.94 38.71
C GLU A 54 -41.01 13.45 37.27
N GLN A 55 -41.87 14.35 36.81
CA GLN A 55 -41.78 14.97 35.48
C GLN A 55 -40.57 15.90 35.32
N LEU A 56 -40.29 16.73 36.33
CA LEU A 56 -39.08 17.55 36.35
C LEU A 56 -37.81 16.69 36.32
N LEU A 57 -37.80 15.59 37.07
CA LEU A 57 -36.65 14.68 37.13
C LEU A 57 -36.39 14.01 35.78
N LEU A 58 -37.44 13.52 35.10
CA LEU A 58 -37.32 12.92 33.77
C LEU A 58 -36.82 13.93 32.73
N LYS A 59 -37.37 15.15 32.71
CA LYS A 59 -36.89 16.22 31.82
C LYS A 59 -35.43 16.58 32.10
N GLN A 60 -35.03 16.61 33.37
CA GLN A 60 -33.66 16.91 33.76
C GLN A 60 -32.70 15.79 33.33
N GLN A 61 -33.11 14.52 33.45
CA GLN A 61 -32.33 13.38 32.96
C GLN A 61 -32.14 13.43 31.44
N VAL A 62 -33.19 13.71 30.67
CA VAL A 62 -33.10 13.83 29.20
C VAL A 62 -32.24 15.04 28.80
N LYS A 63 -32.39 16.19 29.47
CA LYS A 63 -31.52 17.37 29.25
C LYS A 63 -30.05 17.07 29.55
N ASN A 64 -29.75 16.35 30.62
CA ASN A 64 -28.39 15.95 30.93
C ASN A 64 -27.82 15.03 29.85
N LYS A 65 -28.60 14.06 29.35
CA LYS A 65 -28.19 13.20 28.23
C LYS A 65 -27.90 14.00 26.96
N ILE A 66 -28.74 14.98 26.63
CA ILE A 66 -28.52 15.90 25.51
C ILE A 66 -27.20 16.66 25.70
N SER A 67 -26.98 17.28 26.87
CA SER A 67 -25.74 18.00 27.17
C SER A 67 -24.51 17.11 27.00
N THR A 68 -24.52 15.89 27.57
CA THR A 68 -23.38 14.97 27.45
C THR A 68 -23.08 14.56 26.00
N LYS A 69 -24.12 14.43 25.17
CA LYS A 69 -23.99 14.10 23.74
C LYS A 69 -23.54 15.29 22.91
N GLU A 70 -23.93 16.51 23.29
CA GLU A 70 -23.42 17.74 22.68
C GLU A 70 -21.92 17.94 22.99
N ASP A 71 -21.49 17.68 24.23
CA ASP A 71 -20.07 17.72 24.61
C ASP A 71 -19.24 16.67 23.84
N GLU A 72 -19.76 15.45 23.70
CA GLU A 72 -19.11 14.38 22.92
C GLU A 72 -18.97 14.78 21.44
N LYS A 73 -20.01 15.38 20.87
CA LYS A 73 -20.00 15.90 19.49
C LYS A 73 -18.93 16.98 19.32
N GLU A 74 -18.86 17.96 20.20
CA GLU A 74 -17.89 19.06 20.12
C GLU A 74 -16.45 18.53 20.18
N LYS A 75 -16.21 17.53 21.03
CA LYS A 75 -14.90 16.88 21.15
C LYS A 75 -14.49 16.19 19.85
N LEU A 76 -15.38 15.43 19.24
CA LEU A 76 -15.12 14.76 17.95
C LEU A 76 -14.96 15.76 16.79
N GLU A 77 -15.73 16.86 16.78
CA GLU A 77 -15.56 17.95 15.81
C GLU A 77 -14.19 18.63 15.96
N GLY A 78 -13.71 18.82 17.19
CA GLY A 78 -12.36 19.33 17.48
C GLY A 78 -11.25 18.41 16.99
N GLU A 79 -11.39 17.09 17.18
CA GLU A 79 -10.46 16.09 16.67
C GLU A 79 -10.44 16.06 15.14
N LYS A 80 -11.62 16.09 14.51
CA LYS A 80 -11.77 16.16 13.05
C LYS A 80 -11.11 17.41 12.50
N ARG A 81 -11.35 18.57 13.12
CA ARG A 81 -10.76 19.84 12.70
C ARG A 81 -9.24 19.81 12.75
N THR A 82 -8.68 19.25 13.83
CA THR A 82 -7.23 19.07 13.97
C THR A 82 -6.66 18.18 12.87
N ALA A 83 -7.33 17.07 12.56
CA ALA A 83 -6.92 16.17 11.49
C ALA A 83 -6.94 16.84 10.09
N VAL A 84 -7.98 17.65 9.81
CA VAL A 84 -8.19 18.30 8.50
C VAL A 84 -7.32 19.55 8.33
N GLU A 85 -7.21 20.41 9.34
CA GLU A 85 -6.55 21.72 9.21
C GLU A 85 -5.06 21.68 9.53
N VAL A 86 -4.60 20.71 10.33
CA VAL A 86 -3.19 20.65 10.79
C VAL A 86 -2.47 19.44 10.24
N ALA A 87 -2.97 18.23 10.54
CA ALA A 87 -2.24 17.00 10.20
C ALA A 87 -2.18 16.76 8.68
N LYS A 88 -3.31 16.87 7.98
CA LYS A 88 -3.36 16.66 6.52
C LYS A 88 -2.45 17.64 5.75
N PRO A 89 -2.54 18.97 5.95
CA PRO A 89 -1.69 19.92 5.23
C PRO A 89 -0.20 19.78 5.58
N SER A 90 0.12 19.38 6.82
CA SER A 90 1.50 19.13 7.23
C SER A 90 2.12 17.96 6.45
N ILE A 91 1.40 16.85 6.31
CA ILE A 91 1.86 15.69 5.53
C ILE A 91 1.97 16.05 4.03
N GLU A 92 0.97 16.76 3.49
CA GLU A 92 1.00 17.22 2.09
C GLU A 92 2.17 18.15 1.80
N LYS A 93 2.48 19.08 2.72
CA LYS A 93 3.64 19.97 2.62
C LYS A 93 4.94 19.16 2.61
N LYS A 94 5.09 18.17 3.49
CA LYS A 94 6.27 17.32 3.54
C LYS A 94 6.44 16.49 2.25
N ILE A 95 5.35 15.97 1.70
CA ILE A 95 5.35 15.31 0.39
C ILE A 95 5.82 16.28 -0.71
N LYS A 96 5.39 17.54 -0.68
CA LYS A 96 5.82 18.55 -1.64
C LYS A 96 7.32 18.85 -1.51
N GLU A 97 7.82 19.06 -0.31
CA GLU A 97 9.24 19.30 -0.03
C GLU A 97 10.12 18.15 -0.56
N LEU A 98 9.73 16.89 -0.31
CA LEU A 98 10.45 15.72 -0.84
C LEU A 98 10.39 15.61 -2.37
N ASN A 99 9.28 16.02 -2.99
CA ASN A 99 9.19 16.06 -4.46
C ASN A 99 10.07 17.16 -5.05
N ASP A 100 10.16 18.32 -4.39
CA ASP A 100 11.05 19.41 -4.79
C ASP A 100 12.53 18.96 -4.67
N GLU A 101 12.89 18.21 -3.62
CA GLU A 101 14.22 17.61 -3.45
C GLU A 101 14.54 16.58 -4.56
N ILE A 102 13.57 15.78 -4.99
CA ILE A 102 13.72 14.89 -6.15
C ILE A 102 14.01 15.70 -7.43
N GLN A 103 13.32 16.83 -7.64
CA GLN A 103 13.58 17.68 -8.81
C GLN A 103 14.96 18.31 -8.74
N GLN A 104 15.35 18.82 -7.57
CA GLN A 104 16.69 19.38 -7.37
C GLN A 104 17.77 18.33 -7.62
N THR A 105 17.61 17.11 -7.11
CA THR A 105 18.55 16.00 -7.35
C THR A 105 18.70 15.68 -8.84
N LYS A 106 17.62 15.82 -9.63
CA LYS A 106 17.68 15.65 -11.10
C LYS A 106 18.38 16.82 -11.80
N ILE A 107 18.21 18.05 -11.31
CA ILE A 107 18.90 19.24 -11.83
C ILE A 107 20.39 19.12 -11.53
N ASP A 108 20.76 18.83 -10.28
CA ASP A 108 22.15 18.64 -9.84
C ASP A 108 22.83 17.49 -10.62
N LEU A 109 22.06 16.47 -10.99
CA LEU A 109 22.52 15.40 -11.86
C LEU A 109 22.81 15.89 -13.28
N ALA A 110 21.90 16.65 -13.88
CA ALA A 110 22.09 17.25 -15.20
C ALA A 110 23.29 18.21 -15.24
N GLU A 111 23.56 18.89 -14.14
CA GLU A 111 24.69 19.80 -13.97
C GLU A 111 26.01 19.10 -13.56
N ASN A 112 26.01 17.77 -13.41
CA ASN A 112 27.15 16.97 -12.90
C ASN A 112 27.67 17.42 -11.51
N ALA A 113 26.84 18.11 -10.73
CA ALA A 113 27.18 18.61 -9.39
C ALA A 113 27.08 17.53 -8.29
N VAL A 114 26.49 16.37 -8.59
CA VAL A 114 26.40 15.25 -7.65
C VAL A 114 27.80 14.69 -7.39
N GLN A 115 28.33 14.90 -6.18
CA GLN A 115 29.61 14.32 -5.76
C GLN A 115 29.55 12.79 -5.94
N THR A 116 30.44 12.24 -6.75
CA THR A 116 30.49 10.80 -6.99
C THR A 116 31.48 10.15 -6.03
N GLY A 117 31.13 9.00 -5.46
CA GLY A 117 32.06 8.18 -4.67
C GLY A 117 33.11 7.46 -5.53
N TYR A 118 33.43 8.03 -6.69
CA TYR A 118 34.34 7.50 -7.69
C TYR A 118 35.77 7.59 -7.19
N GLN A 119 36.48 6.47 -7.19
CA GLN A 119 37.89 6.43 -6.84
C GLN A 119 38.71 6.12 -8.08
N SER A 120 39.34 7.14 -8.65
CA SER A 120 40.20 7.02 -9.85
C SER A 120 41.24 5.92 -9.71
N GLU A 121 41.86 5.79 -8.54
CA GLU A 121 42.88 4.77 -8.25
C GLU A 121 42.35 3.34 -8.44
N LYS A 122 41.15 3.05 -7.93
CA LYS A 122 40.52 1.73 -8.07
C LYS A 122 40.14 1.45 -9.52
N TYR A 123 39.62 2.45 -10.24
CA TYR A 123 39.31 2.30 -11.65
C TYR A 123 40.55 1.97 -12.48
N PHE A 124 41.64 2.72 -12.32
CA PHE A 124 42.89 2.46 -13.05
C PHE A 124 43.51 1.11 -12.68
N MET A 125 43.42 0.70 -11.41
CA MET A 125 43.86 -0.62 -10.97
C MET A 125 43.08 -1.74 -11.67
N TYR A 126 41.74 -1.69 -11.65
CA TYR A 126 40.91 -2.69 -12.33
C TYR A 126 41.11 -2.66 -13.85
N ALA A 127 41.19 -1.47 -14.46
CA ALA A 127 41.43 -1.33 -15.89
C ALA A 127 42.79 -1.92 -16.30
N GLY A 128 43.85 -1.65 -15.51
CA GLY A 128 45.17 -2.22 -15.74
C GLY A 128 45.16 -3.75 -15.65
N LEU A 129 44.52 -4.31 -14.62
CA LEU A 129 44.38 -5.77 -14.47
C LEU A 129 43.60 -6.40 -15.62
N VAL A 130 42.49 -5.79 -16.03
CA VAL A 130 41.69 -6.26 -17.18
C VAL A 130 42.52 -6.26 -18.46
N ILE A 131 43.32 -5.21 -18.73
CA ILE A 131 44.17 -5.13 -19.92
C ILE A 131 45.21 -6.26 -19.91
N VAL A 132 45.90 -6.46 -18.79
CA VAL A 132 46.91 -7.54 -18.65
C VAL A 132 46.28 -8.92 -18.82
N LEU A 133 45.15 -9.17 -18.16
CA LEU A 133 44.42 -10.43 -18.29
C LEU A 133 43.86 -10.63 -19.71
N SER A 134 43.47 -9.56 -20.41
CA SER A 134 43.06 -9.63 -21.82
C SER A 134 44.22 -10.09 -22.71
N PHE A 135 45.42 -9.55 -22.52
CA PHE A 135 46.59 -10.04 -23.28
C PHE A 135 46.90 -11.50 -22.95
N TYR A 136 46.86 -11.87 -21.67
CA TYR A 136 47.06 -13.25 -21.24
C TYR A 136 46.07 -14.21 -21.93
N LEU A 137 44.76 -13.94 -21.86
CA LEU A 137 43.74 -14.80 -22.45
C LEU A 137 43.85 -14.85 -23.97
N LEU A 138 44.22 -13.74 -24.63
CA LEU A 138 44.43 -13.70 -26.08
C LEU A 138 45.53 -14.68 -26.49
N PHE A 139 46.69 -14.62 -25.83
CA PHE A 139 47.80 -15.52 -26.12
C PHE A 139 47.51 -16.96 -25.68
N PHE A 140 46.81 -17.14 -24.56
CA PHE A 140 46.38 -18.45 -24.08
C PHE A 140 45.48 -19.14 -25.12
N TYR A 141 44.38 -18.51 -25.53
CA TYR A 141 43.44 -19.11 -26.48
C TYR A 141 44.05 -19.23 -27.87
N ALA A 142 44.90 -18.29 -28.30
CA ALA A 142 45.66 -18.44 -29.54
C ALA A 142 46.55 -19.70 -29.48
N SER A 143 47.32 -19.86 -28.41
CA SER A 143 48.17 -21.04 -28.22
C SER A 143 47.35 -22.33 -28.16
N ALA A 144 46.23 -22.31 -27.44
CA ALA A 144 45.38 -23.48 -27.24
C ALA A 144 44.70 -23.92 -28.54
N ILE A 145 44.22 -22.98 -29.37
CA ILE A 145 43.66 -23.27 -30.70
C ILE A 145 44.75 -23.80 -31.62
N TYR A 146 45.94 -23.21 -31.61
CA TYR A 146 47.08 -23.73 -32.38
C TYR A 146 47.42 -25.17 -31.99
N ALA A 147 47.61 -25.41 -30.70
CA ALA A 147 47.91 -26.73 -30.13
C ALA A 147 46.83 -27.76 -30.44
N SER A 148 45.56 -27.36 -30.44
CA SER A 148 44.43 -28.24 -30.68
C SER A 148 44.22 -28.58 -32.15
N PHE A 149 44.35 -27.63 -33.08
CA PHE A 149 43.92 -27.79 -34.48
C PHE A 149 45.06 -27.90 -35.49
N PHE A 150 46.23 -27.32 -35.20
CA PHE A 150 47.31 -27.17 -36.17
C PHE A 150 48.61 -27.90 -35.78
N ARG A 151 48.73 -28.30 -34.52
CA ARG A 151 49.84 -29.11 -34.03
C ARG A 151 49.76 -30.51 -34.63
N ASN A 152 50.72 -30.87 -35.48
CA ASN A 152 50.80 -32.19 -36.10
C ASN A 152 51.92 -33.01 -35.45
N ALA A 153 51.56 -34.18 -34.90
CA ALA A 153 52.49 -35.05 -34.21
C ALA A 153 53.62 -35.57 -35.11
N GLY A 154 53.31 -35.85 -36.38
CA GLY A 154 54.28 -36.37 -37.35
C GLY A 154 55.31 -35.34 -37.80
N SER A 155 54.98 -34.04 -37.81
CA SER A 155 55.98 -33.00 -38.12
C SER A 155 56.87 -32.72 -36.91
N ILE A 156 56.33 -32.73 -35.70
CA ILE A 156 57.11 -32.46 -34.48
C ILE A 156 58.15 -33.57 -34.25
N LEU A 157 57.77 -34.85 -34.34
CA LEU A 157 58.73 -35.94 -34.21
C LEU A 157 59.85 -35.87 -35.26
N LYS A 158 59.55 -35.39 -36.48
CA LYS A 158 60.51 -35.30 -37.58
C LYS A 158 61.54 -34.17 -37.41
N TYR A 159 61.19 -33.12 -36.67
CA TYR A 159 62.06 -31.94 -36.46
C TYR A 159 62.63 -31.83 -35.04
N ALA A 160 62.14 -32.61 -34.06
CA ALA A 160 62.47 -32.45 -32.64
C ALA A 160 63.82 -33.06 -32.20
N GLY A 161 64.42 -33.99 -32.95
CA GLY A 161 65.70 -34.59 -32.53
C GLY A 161 65.64 -35.23 -31.13
N ASP A 162 66.68 -35.03 -30.31
CA ASP A 162 66.81 -35.61 -28.95
C ASP A 162 65.99 -34.87 -27.86
N ASP A 163 65.41 -33.70 -28.18
CA ASP A 163 64.66 -32.83 -27.24
C ASP A 163 63.14 -33.09 -27.24
N ILE A 164 62.73 -34.33 -27.56
CA ILE A 164 61.32 -34.73 -27.64
C ILE A 164 60.58 -34.48 -26.30
N ALA A 165 61.26 -34.65 -25.16
CA ALA A 165 60.67 -34.44 -23.83
C ALA A 165 60.17 -33.00 -23.58
N LEU A 166 60.89 -31.99 -24.07
CA LEU A 166 60.51 -30.58 -23.91
C LEU A 166 59.25 -30.24 -24.72
N TYR A 167 59.09 -30.87 -25.88
CA TYR A 167 57.91 -30.71 -26.73
C TYR A 167 56.72 -31.53 -26.22
N LEU A 168 56.94 -32.72 -25.65
CA LEU A 168 55.87 -33.61 -25.17
C LEU A 168 55.08 -33.03 -23.98
N ASP A 169 55.71 -32.24 -23.11
CA ASP A 169 55.04 -31.68 -21.92
C ASP A 169 54.66 -30.19 -22.08
N SER A 170 55.03 -29.53 -23.19
CA SER A 170 54.63 -28.14 -23.43
C SER A 170 53.18 -28.05 -23.91
N ILE A 171 52.29 -27.64 -23.00
CA ILE A 171 50.88 -27.30 -23.26
C ILE A 171 50.78 -26.01 -24.11
N PHE A 172 51.73 -25.09 -23.96
CA PHE A 172 51.79 -23.83 -24.69
C PHE A 172 52.76 -23.92 -25.88
N ASP A 173 52.34 -23.43 -27.05
CA ASP A 173 53.17 -23.39 -28.25
C ASP A 173 53.40 -21.94 -28.68
N VAL A 174 54.39 -21.32 -28.04
CA VAL A 174 54.82 -19.93 -28.31
C VAL A 174 55.32 -19.79 -29.74
N LYS A 175 56.00 -20.81 -30.30
CA LYS A 175 56.48 -20.75 -31.68
C LYS A 175 55.31 -20.78 -32.67
N GLY A 176 54.28 -21.56 -32.38
CA GLY A 176 53.07 -21.67 -33.20
C GLY A 176 52.28 -20.38 -33.37
N ILE A 177 52.30 -19.49 -32.38
CA ILE A 177 51.54 -18.23 -32.38
C ILE A 177 52.33 -17.00 -32.87
N PHE A 178 53.65 -17.12 -33.00
CA PHE A 178 54.53 -16.04 -33.50
C PHE A 178 55.21 -16.35 -34.83
N THR A 179 55.19 -17.60 -35.30
CA THR A 179 55.74 -17.98 -36.61
C THR A 179 54.73 -17.69 -37.70
N TRP A 180 55.13 -16.97 -38.74
CA TRP A 180 54.24 -16.57 -39.82
C TRP A 180 53.66 -17.78 -40.56
N SER A 181 52.35 -17.99 -40.43
CA SER A 181 51.61 -19.06 -41.10
C SER A 181 50.18 -18.61 -41.44
N PRO A 182 49.53 -19.21 -42.46
CA PRO A 182 48.12 -18.98 -42.73
C PRO A 182 47.20 -19.35 -41.55
N SER A 183 47.64 -20.26 -40.68
CA SER A 183 46.88 -20.67 -39.49
C SER A 183 46.84 -19.59 -38.40
N LEU A 184 47.78 -18.63 -38.37
CA LEU A 184 47.78 -17.54 -37.38
C LEU A 184 46.49 -16.71 -37.42
N ILE A 185 45.96 -16.42 -38.62
CA ILE A 185 44.73 -15.63 -38.77
C ILE A 185 43.56 -16.35 -38.08
N ILE A 186 43.43 -17.65 -38.33
CA ILE A 186 42.36 -18.49 -37.75
C ILE A 186 42.53 -18.57 -36.23
N VAL A 187 43.76 -18.73 -35.77
CA VAL A 187 44.09 -18.84 -34.35
C VAL A 187 43.73 -17.58 -33.57
N TYR A 188 44.11 -16.39 -34.05
CA TYR A 188 43.77 -15.13 -33.38
C TYR A 188 42.29 -14.77 -33.50
N LEU A 189 41.65 -14.98 -34.67
CA LEU A 189 40.20 -14.79 -34.81
C LEU A 189 39.42 -15.73 -33.89
N GLY A 190 39.87 -16.97 -33.76
CA GLY A 190 39.31 -17.93 -32.82
C GLY A 190 39.48 -17.48 -31.37
N ALA A 191 40.65 -16.94 -31.00
CA ALA A 191 40.85 -16.38 -29.66
C ALA A 191 39.89 -15.19 -29.38
N PHE A 192 39.64 -14.33 -30.37
CA PHE A 192 38.64 -13.25 -30.23
C PHE A 192 37.20 -13.77 -30.08
N LEU A 193 36.87 -14.94 -30.62
CA LEU A 193 35.56 -15.55 -30.40
C LEU A 193 35.32 -15.86 -28.92
N PHE A 194 36.33 -16.38 -28.21
CA PHE A 194 36.26 -16.62 -26.77
C PHE A 194 36.11 -15.31 -25.98
N PHE A 195 36.77 -14.23 -26.40
CA PHE A 195 36.52 -12.89 -25.84
C PHE A 195 35.08 -12.40 -26.07
N ALA A 196 34.54 -12.60 -27.27
CA ALA A 196 33.18 -12.20 -27.58
C ALA A 196 32.17 -12.93 -26.68
N ILE A 197 32.37 -14.23 -26.44
CA ILE A 197 31.58 -15.02 -25.49
C ILE A 197 31.71 -14.44 -24.07
N GLY A 198 32.89 -13.94 -23.69
CA GLY A 198 33.15 -13.34 -22.38
C GLY A 198 32.43 -12.04 -22.12
N LEU A 199 32.08 -11.31 -23.17
CA LEU A 199 31.31 -10.07 -23.06
C LEU A 199 29.80 -10.32 -22.96
N ILE A 200 29.30 -11.49 -23.38
CA ILE A 200 27.87 -11.82 -23.37
C ILE A 200 27.25 -11.68 -21.97
N PRO A 201 27.81 -12.26 -20.89
CA PRO A 201 27.26 -12.14 -19.54
C PRO A 201 27.08 -10.69 -19.06
N HIS A 202 27.93 -9.79 -19.52
CA HIS A 202 27.95 -8.39 -19.06
C HIS A 202 26.99 -7.49 -19.86
N ASN A 203 26.57 -7.92 -21.05
CA ASN A 203 25.66 -7.17 -21.93
C ASN A 203 24.19 -7.65 -21.84
N ILE A 204 23.90 -8.73 -21.09
CA ILE A 204 22.53 -9.22 -20.92
C ILE A 204 21.80 -8.39 -19.85
N GLU A 205 20.69 -7.78 -20.25
CA GLU A 205 19.74 -7.05 -19.39
C GLU A 205 18.35 -7.74 -19.41
N GLY A 206 17.56 -7.59 -18.33
CA GLY A 206 16.18 -8.10 -18.24
C GLY A 206 15.89 -9.02 -17.04
N GLU A 207 14.62 -9.42 -16.87
CA GLU A 207 14.14 -10.20 -15.72
C GLU A 207 14.81 -11.59 -15.58
N ASN A 208 15.19 -12.22 -16.70
CA ASN A 208 15.84 -13.53 -16.73
C ASN A 208 17.38 -13.49 -16.74
N LYS A 209 17.98 -12.36 -16.32
CA LYS A 209 19.44 -12.14 -16.40
C LYS A 209 20.26 -13.29 -15.79
N LYS A 210 19.89 -13.75 -14.59
CA LYS A 210 20.65 -14.80 -13.87
C LYS A 210 20.71 -16.12 -14.65
N TRP A 211 19.60 -16.49 -15.29
CA TRP A 211 19.51 -17.71 -16.09
C TRP A 211 20.36 -17.63 -17.36
N ASN A 212 20.23 -16.53 -18.10
CA ASN A 212 20.96 -16.32 -19.35
C ASN A 212 22.48 -16.20 -19.13
N VAL A 213 22.89 -15.54 -18.04
CA VAL A 213 24.30 -15.49 -17.61
C VAL A 213 24.81 -16.89 -17.25
N GLY A 214 24.02 -17.68 -16.52
CA GLY A 214 24.35 -19.07 -16.19
C GLY A 214 24.54 -19.95 -17.42
N LEU A 215 23.65 -19.84 -18.41
CA LEU A 215 23.77 -20.55 -19.69
C LEU A 215 25.01 -20.15 -20.48
N ALA A 216 25.35 -18.85 -20.52
CA ALA A 216 26.55 -18.38 -21.20
C ALA A 216 27.84 -18.91 -20.55
N ILE A 217 27.90 -18.89 -19.21
CA ILE A 217 29.04 -19.45 -18.45
C ILE A 217 29.15 -20.96 -18.66
N LEU A 218 28.03 -21.68 -18.64
CA LEU A 218 28.00 -23.12 -18.90
C LEU A 218 28.47 -23.45 -20.33
N GLY A 219 28.04 -22.66 -21.32
CA GLY A 219 28.52 -22.80 -22.70
C GLY A 219 30.03 -22.59 -22.83
N ALA A 220 30.58 -21.56 -22.17
CA ALA A 220 32.01 -21.32 -22.12
C ALA A 220 32.77 -22.46 -21.43
N PHE A 221 32.24 -22.99 -20.32
CA PHE A 221 32.82 -24.14 -19.63
C PHE A 221 32.91 -25.39 -20.51
N ILE A 222 31.84 -25.69 -21.26
CA ILE A 222 31.80 -26.82 -22.19
C ILE A 222 32.82 -26.60 -23.32
N ALA A 223 32.88 -25.41 -23.89
CA ALA A 223 33.84 -25.08 -24.96
C ALA A 223 35.30 -25.24 -24.49
N ASP A 224 35.63 -24.73 -23.30
CA ASP A 224 36.97 -24.85 -22.73
C ASP A 224 37.31 -26.31 -22.36
N SER A 225 36.33 -27.08 -21.85
CA SER A 225 36.50 -28.50 -21.57
C SER A 225 36.78 -29.31 -22.84
N LEU A 226 36.10 -28.99 -23.96
CA LEU A 226 36.37 -29.63 -25.26
C LEU A 226 37.77 -29.27 -25.79
N MET A 227 38.20 -28.02 -25.58
CA MET A 227 39.55 -27.60 -25.97
C MET A 227 40.62 -28.31 -25.14
N ALA A 228 40.45 -28.38 -23.82
CA ALA A 228 41.32 -29.10 -22.91
C ALA A 228 41.41 -30.59 -23.26
N TYR A 229 40.27 -31.24 -23.54
CA TYR A 229 40.23 -32.63 -23.98
C TYR A 229 41.06 -32.85 -25.24
N LYS A 230 40.92 -31.98 -26.24
CA LYS A 230 41.62 -32.12 -27.52
C LYS A 230 43.12 -31.86 -27.41
N ILE A 231 43.53 -30.94 -26.55
CA ILE A 231 44.95 -30.71 -26.25
C ILE A 231 45.55 -31.92 -25.52
N ASP A 232 44.85 -32.45 -24.52
CA ASP A 232 45.31 -33.62 -23.76
C ASP A 232 45.43 -34.87 -24.64
N LEU A 233 44.44 -35.11 -25.51
CA LEU A 233 44.49 -36.17 -26.52
C LEU A 233 45.70 -36.00 -27.45
N GLY A 234 45.95 -34.78 -27.94
CA GLY A 234 47.10 -34.51 -28.80
C GLY A 234 48.44 -34.74 -28.10
N ILE A 235 48.56 -34.42 -26.80
CA ILE A 235 49.74 -34.74 -25.99
C ILE A 235 49.88 -36.25 -25.81
N HIS A 236 48.79 -36.96 -25.56
CA HIS A 236 48.80 -38.40 -25.42
C HIS A 236 49.23 -39.11 -26.71
N ASP A 237 48.65 -38.75 -27.86
CA ASP A 237 49.01 -39.29 -29.17
C ASP A 237 50.50 -39.08 -29.46
N LEU A 238 51.04 -37.91 -29.12
CA LEU A 238 52.46 -37.63 -29.21
C LEU A 238 53.31 -38.57 -28.33
N LYS A 239 52.87 -38.84 -27.09
CA LYS A 239 53.57 -39.76 -26.16
C LYS A 239 53.52 -41.21 -26.65
N VAL A 240 52.41 -41.64 -27.26
CA VAL A 240 52.28 -42.96 -27.88
C VAL A 240 53.18 -43.07 -29.12
N MET A 241 53.19 -42.06 -29.99
CA MET A 241 54.07 -42.02 -31.17
C MET A 241 55.56 -41.97 -30.81
N ALA A 242 55.90 -41.37 -29.67
CA ALA A 242 57.26 -41.37 -29.12
C ALA A 242 57.65 -42.68 -28.40
N GLY A 243 56.71 -43.63 -28.24
CA GLY A 243 56.95 -44.90 -27.55
C GLY A 243 57.04 -44.81 -26.02
N VAL A 244 56.52 -43.73 -25.43
CA VAL A 244 56.68 -43.41 -23.99
C VAL A 244 55.42 -43.73 -23.16
N ALA A 245 54.26 -43.95 -23.79
CA ALA A 245 52.99 -44.14 -23.08
C ALA A 245 52.21 -45.39 -23.51
N ASP A 246 51.45 -45.97 -22.56
CA ASP A 246 50.49 -47.06 -22.75
C ASP A 246 49.23 -46.60 -23.51
N THR A 247 48.53 -47.52 -24.19
CA THR A 247 47.36 -47.22 -25.04
C THR A 247 46.08 -46.89 -24.26
N ASP A 248 46.03 -47.15 -22.96
CA ASP A 248 44.84 -46.93 -22.12
C ASP A 248 44.86 -45.50 -21.54
N TRP A 249 44.31 -44.55 -22.30
CA TRP A 249 44.21 -43.15 -21.89
C TRP A 249 42.80 -42.74 -21.48
N HIS A 250 42.74 -42.00 -20.37
CA HIS A 250 41.53 -41.43 -19.82
C HIS A 250 41.76 -39.95 -19.49
N PHE A 251 41.09 -39.06 -20.23
CA PHE A 251 41.24 -37.60 -20.08
C PHE A 251 40.95 -37.10 -18.65
N TYR A 252 40.00 -37.73 -17.94
CA TYR A 252 39.60 -37.36 -16.59
C TYR A 252 40.63 -37.73 -15.51
N SER A 253 41.66 -38.51 -15.85
CA SER A 253 42.79 -38.80 -14.97
C SER A 253 44.02 -37.97 -15.32
N SER A 254 43.99 -37.21 -16.42
CA SER A 254 45.12 -36.41 -16.86
C SER A 254 45.19 -35.07 -16.12
N ILE A 255 46.34 -34.81 -15.50
CA ILE A 255 46.62 -33.50 -14.91
C ILE A 255 46.67 -32.38 -15.96
N ASN A 256 47.09 -32.69 -17.20
CA ASN A 256 47.21 -31.70 -18.27
C ASN A 256 45.84 -31.17 -18.69
N PHE A 257 44.82 -32.03 -18.73
CA PHE A 257 43.43 -31.63 -18.96
C PHE A 257 42.98 -30.57 -17.94
N TYR A 258 43.17 -30.85 -16.65
CA TYR A 258 42.79 -29.92 -15.58
C TYR A 258 43.63 -28.65 -15.55
N MET A 259 44.93 -28.72 -15.90
CA MET A 259 45.78 -27.53 -16.02
C MET A 259 45.31 -26.61 -17.14
N VAL A 260 44.98 -27.14 -18.32
CA VAL A 260 44.44 -26.34 -19.43
C VAL A 260 43.12 -25.69 -19.02
N LEU A 261 42.23 -26.44 -18.39
CA LEU A 261 40.94 -25.94 -17.93
C LEU A 261 41.08 -24.85 -16.86
N LEU A 262 42.00 -25.02 -15.91
CA LEU A 262 42.29 -24.04 -14.86
C LEU A 262 42.87 -22.74 -15.46
N PHE A 263 43.89 -22.85 -16.32
CA PHE A 263 44.56 -21.68 -16.90
C PHE A 263 43.74 -20.98 -17.99
N GLY A 264 42.75 -21.65 -18.58
CA GLY A 264 41.77 -21.07 -19.50
C GLY A 264 40.53 -20.58 -18.76
N PHE A 265 39.64 -21.50 -18.39
CA PHE A 265 38.31 -21.19 -17.88
C PHE A 265 38.33 -20.43 -16.56
N CYS A 266 39.16 -20.82 -15.58
CA CYS A 266 39.20 -20.08 -14.32
C CYS A 266 39.83 -18.69 -14.49
N ALA A 267 40.89 -18.56 -15.30
CA ALA A 267 41.45 -17.25 -15.64
C ALA A 267 40.43 -16.36 -16.36
N TYR A 268 39.61 -16.95 -17.22
CA TYR A 268 38.51 -16.30 -17.91
C TYR A 268 37.41 -15.81 -16.95
N LEU A 269 37.04 -16.60 -15.93
CA LEU A 269 36.12 -16.14 -14.87
C LEU A 269 36.69 -14.97 -14.07
N VAL A 270 37.99 -15.03 -13.72
CA VAL A 270 38.69 -13.94 -13.02
C VAL A 270 38.69 -12.67 -13.88
N TRP A 271 38.95 -12.80 -15.18
CA TRP A 271 38.87 -11.68 -16.12
C TRP A 271 37.48 -11.06 -16.17
N GLY A 272 36.42 -11.86 -16.30
CA GLY A 272 35.04 -11.36 -16.33
C GLY A 272 34.65 -10.65 -15.03
N TYR A 273 35.07 -11.19 -13.89
CA TYR A 273 34.85 -10.54 -12.60
C TYR A 273 35.59 -9.19 -12.47
N MET A 274 36.87 -9.13 -12.88
CA MET A 274 37.64 -7.88 -12.90
C MET A 274 37.04 -6.85 -13.86
N PHE A 275 36.56 -7.29 -15.03
CA PHE A 275 35.88 -6.46 -16.00
C PHE A 275 34.60 -5.86 -15.44
N GLU A 276 33.79 -6.64 -14.72
CA GLU A 276 32.61 -6.11 -14.05
C GLU A 276 32.94 -5.12 -12.94
N MET A 277 34.02 -5.33 -12.18
CA MET A 277 34.48 -4.34 -11.18
C MET A 277 34.94 -3.04 -11.83
N MET A 278 35.64 -3.11 -12.96
CA MET A 278 36.00 -1.94 -13.76
C MET A 278 34.75 -1.18 -14.25
N LEU A 279 33.75 -1.89 -14.79
CA LEU A 279 32.50 -1.28 -15.24
C LEU A 279 31.71 -0.66 -14.07
N LYS A 280 31.64 -1.33 -12.92
CA LYS A 280 31.00 -0.79 -11.71
C LYS A 280 31.66 0.51 -11.26
N GLU A 281 32.99 0.55 -11.23
CA GLU A 281 33.72 1.76 -10.84
C GLU A 281 33.55 2.89 -11.88
N LYS A 282 33.55 2.56 -13.19
CA LYS A 282 33.21 3.52 -14.25
C LYS A 282 31.79 4.07 -14.10
N ASN A 283 30.82 3.22 -13.78
CA ASN A 283 29.43 3.63 -13.62
C ASN A 283 29.22 4.51 -12.37
N LYS A 284 30.06 4.38 -11.34
CA LYS A 284 30.07 5.34 -10.22
C LYS A 284 30.49 6.75 -10.64
N LYS A 285 31.23 6.90 -11.75
CA LYS A 285 31.59 8.21 -12.31
C LYS A 285 30.36 8.97 -12.79
N THR A 286 29.29 8.27 -13.17
CA THR A 286 28.02 8.89 -13.57
C THR A 286 27.21 9.16 -12.31
N GLY A 287 26.89 10.43 -12.05
CA GLY A 287 26.03 10.83 -10.92
C GLY A 287 24.68 10.10 -10.89
N ASP A 288 24.28 9.51 -12.03
CA ASP A 288 23.02 8.81 -12.26
C ASP A 288 22.74 7.73 -11.21
N VAL A 289 23.74 6.92 -10.84
CA VAL A 289 23.53 5.81 -9.90
C VAL A 289 23.25 6.35 -8.49
N ARG A 290 23.96 7.41 -8.08
CA ARG A 290 23.78 8.02 -6.75
C ARG A 290 22.47 8.80 -6.69
N ALA A 291 22.17 9.59 -7.73
CA ALA A 291 20.90 10.30 -7.87
C ALA A 291 19.73 9.31 -7.89
N ALA A 292 19.83 8.19 -8.60
CA ALA A 292 18.80 7.15 -8.61
C ALA A 292 18.57 6.55 -7.22
N LEU A 293 19.63 6.34 -6.44
CA LEU A 293 19.54 5.83 -5.06
C LEU A 293 18.86 6.84 -4.13
N ILE A 294 19.24 8.12 -4.21
CA ILE A 294 18.62 9.22 -3.45
C ILE A 294 17.13 9.35 -3.83
N ILE A 295 16.83 9.44 -5.13
CA ILE A 295 15.46 9.52 -5.64
C ILE A 295 14.63 8.31 -5.21
N LYS A 296 15.23 7.11 -5.18
CA LYS A 296 14.54 5.90 -4.70
C LYS A 296 14.19 6.02 -3.21
N GLY A 297 15.13 6.44 -2.37
CA GLY A 297 14.87 6.66 -0.94
C GLY A 297 13.78 7.70 -0.70
N LEU A 298 13.85 8.86 -1.36
CA LEU A 298 12.83 9.91 -1.28
C LEU A 298 11.45 9.40 -1.74
N LYS A 299 11.39 8.59 -2.80
CA LYS A 299 10.13 7.96 -3.26
C LYS A 299 9.55 6.97 -2.25
N GLU A 300 10.40 6.21 -1.56
CA GLU A 300 9.95 5.30 -0.50
C GLU A 300 9.38 6.08 0.69
N GLU A 301 10.00 7.19 1.09
CA GLU A 301 9.46 8.07 2.13
C GLU A 301 8.11 8.69 1.71
N ILE A 302 8.00 9.21 0.48
CA ILE A 302 6.73 9.71 -0.07
C ILE A 302 5.66 8.61 -0.06
N LYS A 303 6.01 7.36 -0.37
CA LYS A 303 5.06 6.25 -0.31
C LYS A 303 4.57 6.01 1.12
N GLY A 304 5.47 6.07 2.10
CA GLY A 304 5.12 6.00 3.53
C GLY A 304 4.15 7.11 3.94
N LEU A 305 4.47 8.36 3.61
CA LEU A 305 3.62 9.52 3.91
C LEU A 305 2.24 9.44 3.22
N ARG A 306 2.15 8.88 2.01
CA ARG A 306 0.86 8.65 1.33
C ARG A 306 0.00 7.61 2.04
N VAL A 307 0.61 6.57 2.59
CA VAL A 307 -0.12 5.57 3.41
C VAL A 307 -0.63 6.22 4.69
N GLU A 308 0.19 7.05 5.34
CA GLU A 308 -0.23 7.83 6.51
C GLU A 308 -1.40 8.77 6.19
N LEU A 309 -1.35 9.46 5.05
CA LEU A 309 -2.42 10.33 4.58
C LEU A 309 -3.73 9.55 4.33
N GLN A 310 -3.66 8.37 3.72
CA GLN A 310 -4.83 7.50 3.53
C GLN A 310 -5.43 7.02 4.86
N ALA A 311 -4.58 6.69 5.84
CA ALA A 311 -5.03 6.31 7.18
C ALA A 311 -5.73 7.49 7.88
N LEU A 312 -5.19 8.71 7.73
CA LEU A 312 -5.79 9.93 8.26
C LEU A 312 -7.14 10.23 7.60
N GLU A 313 -7.27 10.07 6.28
CA GLU A 313 -8.53 10.24 5.56
C GLU A 313 -9.59 9.23 6.03
N THR A 314 -9.20 7.98 6.25
CA THR A 314 -10.08 6.95 6.80
C THR A 314 -10.58 7.34 8.20
N LYS A 315 -9.69 7.86 9.05
CA LYS A 315 -10.05 8.36 10.38
C LYS A 315 -11.01 9.56 10.32
N ILE A 316 -10.83 10.47 9.36
CA ILE A 316 -11.75 11.60 9.17
C ILE A 316 -13.16 11.10 8.80
N ILE A 317 -13.27 10.13 7.90
CA ILE A 317 -14.55 9.52 7.51
C ILE A 317 -15.22 8.83 8.70
N GLU A 318 -14.45 8.13 9.54
CA GLU A 318 -14.95 7.50 10.75
C GLU A 318 -15.50 8.55 11.75
N LEU A 319 -14.75 9.62 12.00
CA LEU A 319 -15.19 10.74 12.85
C LEU A 319 -16.47 11.39 12.30
N GLU A 320 -16.56 11.60 10.98
CA GLU A 320 -17.77 12.12 10.33
C GLU A 320 -18.98 11.22 10.55
N THR A 321 -18.78 9.92 10.45
CA THR A 321 -19.83 8.93 10.68
C THR A 321 -20.31 8.96 12.14
N GLN A 322 -19.38 8.99 13.09
CA GLN A 322 -19.68 9.10 14.52
C GLN A 322 -20.44 10.39 14.85
N ILE A 323 -20.00 11.54 14.33
CA ILE A 323 -20.69 12.83 14.48
C ILE A 323 -22.11 12.74 13.94
N LYS A 324 -22.32 12.13 12.77
CA LYS A 324 -23.65 11.96 12.18
C LYS A 324 -24.56 11.06 13.03
N THR A 325 -24.02 9.99 13.61
CA THR A 325 -24.76 9.13 14.54
C THR A 325 -25.16 9.88 15.81
N ILE A 326 -24.25 10.64 16.42
CA ILE A 326 -24.56 11.47 17.60
C ILE A 326 -25.60 12.53 17.27
N PHE A 327 -25.51 13.15 16.09
CA PHE A 327 -26.50 14.12 15.64
C PHE A 327 -27.91 13.50 15.55
N SER A 328 -28.03 12.31 14.97
CA SER A 328 -29.31 11.58 14.92
C SER A 328 -29.83 11.22 16.30
N GLN A 329 -28.95 10.79 17.22
CA GLN A 329 -29.32 10.52 18.62
C GLN A 329 -29.79 11.78 19.35
N LEU A 330 -29.13 12.93 19.11
CA LEU A 330 -29.53 14.21 19.68
C LEU A 330 -30.91 14.64 19.18
N GLU A 331 -31.20 14.44 17.90
CA GLU A 331 -32.50 14.77 17.31
C GLU A 331 -33.61 13.89 17.89
N GLN A 332 -33.35 12.59 18.07
CA GLN A 332 -34.26 11.68 18.79
C GLN A 332 -34.48 12.10 20.24
N LEU A 333 -33.40 12.41 20.99
CA LEU A 333 -33.52 12.84 22.38
C LEU A 333 -34.26 14.18 22.53
N LYS A 334 -34.09 15.10 21.57
CA LYS A 334 -34.84 16.37 21.53
C LYS A 334 -36.32 16.12 21.24
N GLN A 335 -36.63 15.24 20.29
CA GLN A 335 -38.00 14.82 20.01
C GLN A 335 -38.65 14.09 21.20
N ASP A 336 -37.91 13.21 21.88
CA ASP A 336 -38.34 12.55 23.11
C ASP A 336 -38.57 13.56 24.23
N LEU A 337 -37.72 14.58 24.36
CA LEU A 337 -37.93 15.65 25.36
C LEU A 337 -39.23 16.41 25.08
N GLU A 338 -39.52 16.73 23.83
CA GLU A 338 -40.77 17.40 23.42
C GLU A 338 -41.99 16.49 23.63
N ASN A 339 -41.88 15.20 23.34
CA ASN A 339 -42.97 14.22 23.46
C ASN A 339 -43.17 13.71 24.90
N SER A 340 -42.15 13.75 25.75
CA SER A 340 -42.17 13.25 27.13
C SER A 340 -43.05 14.07 28.09
N MET A 341 -43.69 15.14 27.61
CA MET A 341 -44.44 16.05 28.48
C MET A 341 -45.60 15.39 29.23
N LEU A 342 -46.07 14.21 28.84
CA LEU A 342 -46.86 13.31 29.70
C LEU A 342 -46.60 11.86 29.27
N LYS A 343 -46.63 10.90 30.23
CA LYS A 343 -46.66 9.46 29.93
C LYS A 343 -47.73 9.23 28.83
N PRO A 344 -47.39 8.73 27.63
CA PRO A 344 -48.31 8.73 26.48
C PRO A 344 -49.66 8.07 26.81
N ASP A 345 -49.62 7.00 27.59
CA ASP A 345 -50.80 6.27 28.04
C ASP A 345 -51.67 7.09 29.00
N ALA A 346 -51.06 7.82 29.95
CA ALA A 346 -51.78 8.67 30.88
C ALA A 346 -52.39 9.89 30.17
N LEU A 347 -51.68 10.46 29.20
CA LEU A 347 -52.21 11.56 28.40
C LEU A 347 -53.39 11.12 27.54
N SER A 348 -53.26 9.97 26.86
CA SER A 348 -54.36 9.38 26.08
C SER A 348 -55.59 9.15 26.97
N GLN A 349 -55.41 8.53 28.14
CA GLN A 349 -56.49 8.32 29.10
C GLN A 349 -57.14 9.63 29.57
N ASN A 350 -56.34 10.67 29.85
CA ASN A 350 -56.84 11.98 30.27
C ASN A 350 -57.62 12.69 29.16
N LEU A 351 -57.12 12.66 27.91
CA LEU A 351 -57.79 13.23 26.75
C LEU A 351 -59.10 12.49 26.42
N THR A 352 -59.08 11.16 26.46
CA THR A 352 -60.29 10.34 26.27
C THR A 352 -61.32 10.61 27.38
N SER A 353 -60.89 10.70 28.64
CA SER A 353 -61.79 11.00 29.77
C SER A 353 -62.42 12.38 29.65
N PHE A 354 -61.64 13.37 29.21
CA PHE A 354 -62.14 14.71 28.92
C PHE A 354 -63.18 14.68 27.78
N TYR A 355 -62.86 14.05 26.65
CA TYR A 355 -63.78 13.94 25.53
C TYR A 355 -65.08 13.20 25.90
N MET A 356 -65.02 12.14 26.70
CA MET A 356 -66.20 11.44 27.20
C MET A 356 -67.14 12.37 27.98
N GLY A 357 -66.60 13.28 28.80
CA GLY A 357 -67.39 14.28 29.51
C GLY A 357 -68.00 15.34 28.58
N TRP A 358 -67.25 15.77 27.58
CA TRP A 358 -67.75 16.68 26.54
C TRP A 358 -68.88 16.05 25.72
N ARG A 359 -68.71 14.79 25.32
CA ARG A 359 -69.72 13.98 24.59
C ARG A 359 -70.97 13.75 25.44
N GLN A 360 -70.82 13.55 26.75
CA GLN A 360 -71.94 13.39 27.67
C GLN A 360 -72.83 14.66 27.71
N PHE A 361 -72.24 15.86 27.66
CA PHE A 361 -73.01 17.10 27.54
C PHE A 361 -73.75 17.20 26.21
N LEU A 362 -73.04 16.92 25.10
CA LEU A 362 -73.63 16.95 23.76
C LEU A 362 -74.80 15.97 23.62
N ASN A 363 -74.71 14.79 24.21
CA ASN A 363 -75.78 13.79 24.20
C ASN A 363 -77.01 14.19 25.03
N GLY A 364 -76.83 15.01 26.07
CA GLY A 364 -77.92 15.55 26.89
C GLY A 364 -78.74 16.65 26.21
N THR A 365 -78.32 17.15 25.04
CA THR A 365 -78.98 18.24 24.32
C THR A 365 -79.39 17.80 22.91
N SER A 366 -80.69 17.83 22.60
CA SER A 366 -81.26 17.31 21.34
C SER A 366 -80.94 18.15 20.10
N ASP A 367 -80.59 19.43 20.23
CA ASP A 367 -80.37 20.37 19.11
C ASP A 367 -78.93 20.43 18.58
N LEU A 368 -77.98 19.64 19.13
CA LEU A 368 -76.54 19.75 18.83
C LEU A 368 -75.97 18.67 17.90
N ASN A 369 -76.80 18.05 17.04
CA ASN A 369 -76.35 16.92 16.21
C ASN A 369 -75.23 17.27 15.22
N VAL A 370 -75.18 18.50 14.70
CA VAL A 370 -74.09 18.96 13.82
C VAL A 370 -72.78 19.14 14.59
N GLU A 371 -72.84 19.67 15.81
CA GLU A 371 -71.66 19.89 16.66
C GLU A 371 -71.12 18.57 17.23
N LYS A 372 -71.97 17.55 17.40
CA LYS A 372 -71.51 16.18 17.75
C LYS A 372 -70.53 15.63 16.71
N VAL A 373 -70.91 15.68 15.44
CA VAL A 373 -70.08 15.18 14.34
C VAL A 373 -68.75 15.95 14.28
N ARG A 374 -68.80 17.29 14.35
CA ARG A 374 -67.59 18.13 14.31
C ARG A 374 -66.67 17.91 15.51
N CYS A 375 -67.21 17.72 16.70
CA CYS A 375 -66.41 17.43 17.90
C CYS A 375 -65.75 16.06 17.82
N GLU A 376 -66.44 15.06 17.26
CA GLU A 376 -65.91 13.70 17.04
C GLU A 376 -64.80 13.69 16.00
N GLU A 377 -64.99 14.36 14.86
CA GLU A 377 -63.93 14.60 13.87
C GLU A 377 -62.73 15.32 14.48
N THR A 378 -62.96 16.41 15.21
CA THR A 378 -61.89 17.21 15.85
C THR A 378 -61.10 16.39 16.87
N PHE A 379 -61.76 15.55 17.67
CA PHE A 379 -61.09 14.68 18.63
C PHE A 379 -60.29 13.58 17.94
N ASN A 380 -60.85 12.94 16.91
CA ASN A 380 -60.17 11.89 16.16
C ASN A 380 -58.94 12.43 15.42
N ASP A 381 -59.06 13.57 14.75
CA ASP A 381 -57.93 14.26 14.11
C ASP A 381 -56.84 14.62 15.12
N PHE A 382 -57.24 15.10 16.30
CA PHE A 382 -56.30 15.40 17.38
C PHE A 382 -55.58 14.14 17.86
N MET A 383 -56.31 13.06 18.18
CA MET A 383 -55.72 11.80 18.64
C MET A 383 -54.81 11.16 17.58
N GLN A 384 -55.20 11.20 16.31
CA GLN A 384 -54.38 10.69 15.22
C GLN A 384 -53.08 11.49 15.05
N SER A 385 -53.16 12.81 15.17
CA SER A 385 -51.97 13.69 15.08
C SER A 385 -50.96 13.51 16.23
N GLN A 386 -51.42 13.02 17.39
CA GLN A 386 -50.60 12.92 18.60
C GLN A 386 -50.12 11.49 18.89
N PHE A 387 -50.91 10.47 18.52
CA PHE A 387 -50.66 9.08 18.91
C PHE A 387 -50.69 8.09 17.74
N ASN A 388 -50.91 8.52 16.49
CA ASN A 388 -51.14 7.63 15.33
C ASN A 388 -52.26 6.59 15.57
N GLN A 389 -53.26 6.90 16.41
CA GLN A 389 -54.39 6.03 16.72
C GLN A 389 -55.71 6.63 16.22
N THR A 390 -56.53 5.84 15.52
CA THR A 390 -57.93 6.16 15.26
C THR A 390 -58.75 5.77 16.49
N ALA A 391 -59.33 6.75 17.19
CA ALA A 391 -60.16 6.46 18.35
C ALA A 391 -61.50 5.85 17.89
N ILE A 392 -61.63 4.53 18.01
CA ILE A 392 -62.90 3.84 17.76
C ILE A 392 -63.70 3.89 19.06
N LEU A 393 -64.62 4.85 19.15
CA LEU A 393 -65.57 4.97 20.24
C LEU A 393 -66.85 4.20 19.90
N ASN A 394 -66.94 2.94 20.32
CA ASN A 394 -68.21 2.21 20.35
C ASN A 394 -69.13 2.72 21.46
#